data_AF-A0A0N4YMT4-F1
#
_entry.id   AF-A0A0N4YMT4-F1
#
_cell.length_a   1.000
_cell.length_b   1.000
_cell.length_c   1.000
_cell.angle_alpha   90.00
_cell.angle_beta   90.00
_cell.angle_gamma   90.00
#
_symmetry.space_group_name_H-M   'P 1'
#
loop_
_entity.id
_entity.type
_entity.pdbx_description
1 polymer ?
#
loop_
_entity_poly.entity_id
_entity_poly.type
_entity_poly.pdbx_seq_one_letter_code
_entity_poly.pdbx_strand_id
1 'polypeptide(L)'
;MSADFGWRRFNFFDKSVVQDPENPKEKFHGLKDVCVDCWCSGVGGDAVYLGEQRGGVFRLGRDLDENYWKAYQTSLTALHVADEFIFSIGEDEEEANSMLKVWKGGSFEKGVPVLCREIRINSIHPVSHSSVPACAVAVHSSLSAIAIGFVDGTVLLYQGHVLKDKAMTSRWQRIREPSPLDGAVTGIALAQLPGEKLVVFVITSKVVNSYVIENSSSDETEFMSMVTVYNVKGQYVGFSCSIPSLCR
;
A
#
# COMPACT_ATOMS: atom_id res chain seq x y z
N MET A 1 5.11 -30.03 40.21
CA MET A 1 5.56 -30.48 38.88
C MET A 1 4.74 -29.72 37.85
N SER A 2 5.32 -28.71 37.20
CA SER A 2 4.66 -27.96 36.12
C SER A 2 4.79 -28.80 34.85
N ALA A 3 3.66 -29.18 34.25
CA ALA A 3 3.65 -29.86 32.98
C ALA A 3 3.88 -28.81 31.88
N ASP A 4 5.10 -28.77 31.33
CA ASP A 4 5.39 -28.02 30.12
C ASP A 4 4.66 -28.69 28.95
N PHE A 5 3.56 -28.08 28.51
CA PHE A 5 2.89 -28.47 27.27
C PHE A 5 3.84 -28.21 26.10
N GLY A 6 4.50 -29.26 25.63
CA GLY A 6 5.48 -29.26 24.53
C GLY A 6 4.85 -28.93 23.17
N TRP A 7 4.44 -27.70 22.96
CA TRP A 7 4.13 -27.18 21.63
C TRP A 7 5.42 -27.17 20.80
N ARG A 8 5.46 -27.98 19.73
CA ARG A 8 6.59 -27.95 18.77
C ARG A 8 6.67 -26.55 18.17
N ARG A 9 7.78 -25.85 18.43
CA ARG A 9 8.13 -24.63 17.69
C ARG A 9 8.49 -25.02 16.27
N PHE A 10 7.66 -24.62 15.32
CA PHE A 10 8.01 -24.70 13.90
C PHE A 10 8.98 -23.56 13.58
N ASN A 11 10.19 -23.91 13.12
CA ASN A 11 11.08 -22.94 12.51
C ASN A 11 10.60 -22.74 11.08
N PHE A 12 9.91 -21.63 10.81
CA PHE A 12 9.40 -21.30 9.48
C PHE A 12 10.50 -20.75 8.55
N PHE A 13 11.65 -20.38 9.09
CA PHE A 13 12.73 -19.75 8.35
C PHE A 13 14.07 -19.96 9.05
N ASP A 14 15.11 -20.21 8.26
CA ASP A 14 16.50 -20.15 8.70
C ASP A 14 17.01 -18.71 8.56
N LYS A 15 17.71 -18.22 9.59
CA LYS A 15 18.31 -16.88 9.57
C LYS A 15 19.72 -16.97 9.00
N SER A 16 19.95 -16.34 7.86
CA SER A 16 21.29 -16.12 7.30
C SER A 16 21.73 -14.69 7.53
N VAL A 17 22.98 -14.49 7.95
CA VAL A 17 23.60 -13.16 7.99
C VAL A 17 23.96 -12.75 6.57
N VAL A 18 23.39 -11.64 6.10
CA VAL A 18 23.73 -11.04 4.82
C VAL A 18 25.07 -10.31 4.98
N GLN A 19 26.05 -10.66 4.12
CA GLN A 19 27.36 -10.00 4.08
C GLN A 19 27.30 -8.79 3.15
N ASP A 20 28.16 -7.82 3.39
CA ASP A 20 28.29 -6.64 2.55
C ASP A 20 28.85 -7.01 1.15
N PRO A 21 28.21 -6.57 0.04
CA PRO A 21 28.69 -6.84 -1.32
C PRO A 21 30.08 -6.28 -1.61
N GLU A 22 30.43 -5.12 -1.05
CA GLU A 22 31.72 -4.46 -1.25
C GLU A 22 32.78 -5.00 -0.29
N ASN A 23 32.36 -5.48 0.90
CA ASN A 23 33.24 -6.11 1.88
C ASN A 23 32.66 -7.42 2.48
N PRO A 24 32.85 -8.58 1.82
CA PRO A 24 32.24 -9.85 2.22
C PRO A 24 32.65 -10.40 3.60
N LYS A 25 33.56 -9.73 4.31
CA LYS A 25 33.97 -10.06 5.69
C LYS A 25 33.09 -9.38 6.74
N GLU A 26 32.31 -8.40 6.33
CA GLU A 26 31.48 -7.57 7.19
C GLU A 26 30.00 -7.80 6.92
N LYS A 27 29.17 -7.54 7.95
CA LYS A 27 27.72 -7.65 7.83
C LYS A 27 27.20 -6.47 7.02
N PHE A 28 26.20 -6.73 6.19
CA PHE A 28 25.49 -5.65 5.52
C PHE A 28 24.77 -4.77 6.55
N HIS A 29 25.00 -3.45 6.48
CA HIS A 29 24.47 -2.47 7.42
C HIS A 29 23.56 -1.41 6.77
N GLY A 30 23.18 -1.56 5.50
CA GLY A 30 22.37 -0.58 4.77
C GLY A 30 21.02 -0.22 5.38
N LEU A 31 20.41 -1.18 6.09
CA LEU A 31 19.14 -0.96 6.79
C LEU A 31 19.30 -0.59 8.27
N LYS A 32 20.53 -0.39 8.73
CA LYS A 32 20.79 -0.02 10.12
C LYS A 32 20.21 1.38 10.37
N ASP A 33 19.50 1.53 11.48
CA ASP A 33 18.89 2.79 11.92
C ASP A 33 17.72 3.29 11.04
N VAL A 34 17.24 2.51 10.06
CA VAL A 34 16.04 2.83 9.29
C VAL A 34 14.79 2.55 10.13
N CYS A 35 14.05 3.60 10.50
CA CYS A 35 12.76 3.52 11.17
C CYS A 35 11.64 3.34 10.13
N VAL A 36 11.23 2.09 9.89
CA VAL A 36 10.22 1.78 8.87
C VAL A 36 8.81 1.89 9.44
N ASP A 37 7.97 2.74 8.83
CA ASP A 37 6.54 2.90 9.17
C ASP A 37 5.60 2.28 8.14
N CYS A 38 5.98 2.34 6.85
CA CYS A 38 5.26 1.69 5.77
C CYS A 38 6.24 1.04 4.79
N TRP A 39 5.79 0.05 4.02
CA TRP A 39 6.64 -0.61 3.04
C TRP A 39 5.84 -1.24 1.92
N CYS A 40 6.50 -1.48 0.79
CA CYS A 40 5.96 -2.30 -0.28
C CYS A 40 7.10 -3.00 -1.04
N SER A 41 6.76 -4.10 -1.73
CA SER A 41 7.68 -4.78 -2.64
C SER A 41 7.44 -4.30 -4.06
N GLY A 42 8.50 -4.16 -4.84
CA GLY A 42 8.43 -3.97 -6.27
C GLY A 42 7.87 -5.20 -6.99
N VAL A 43 7.39 -5.01 -8.22
CA VAL A 43 6.81 -6.07 -9.04
C VAL A 43 7.87 -7.12 -9.36
N GLY A 44 7.60 -8.38 -9.01
CA GLY A 44 8.56 -9.47 -9.21
C GLY A 44 9.70 -9.50 -8.18
N GLY A 45 9.68 -8.66 -7.15
CA GLY A 45 10.67 -8.66 -6.07
C GLY A 45 12.04 -8.12 -6.49
N ASP A 46 12.06 -7.16 -7.42
CA ASP A 46 13.25 -6.46 -7.88
C ASP A 46 13.87 -5.54 -6.81
N ALA A 47 13.01 -4.93 -5.99
CA ALA A 47 13.38 -4.09 -4.87
C ALA A 47 12.32 -4.09 -3.77
N VAL A 48 12.71 -3.64 -2.59
CA VAL A 48 11.81 -3.28 -1.49
C VAL A 48 11.89 -1.78 -1.25
N TYR A 49 10.75 -1.15 -1.01
CA TYR A 49 10.63 0.25 -0.67
C TYR A 49 10.17 0.37 0.78
N LEU A 50 10.94 1.08 1.59
CA LEU A 50 10.74 1.27 3.01
C LEU A 50 10.53 2.76 3.28
N GLY A 51 9.36 3.10 3.78
CA GLY A 51 8.99 4.46 4.13
C GLY A 51 9.27 4.77 5.60
N GLU A 52 9.86 5.94 5.84
CA GLU A 52 10.12 6.49 7.18
C GLU A 52 9.09 7.60 7.51
N GLN A 53 8.70 7.69 8.79
CA GLN A 53 7.75 8.68 9.32
C GLN A 53 7.96 10.09 8.79
N ARG A 54 9.22 10.51 8.63
CA ARG A 54 9.59 11.88 8.26
C ARG A 54 9.47 12.16 6.77
N GLY A 55 8.89 11.28 5.95
CA GLY A 55 8.75 11.54 4.52
C GLY A 55 9.85 10.95 3.63
N GLY A 56 10.77 10.18 4.21
CA GLY A 56 11.86 9.52 3.48
C GLY A 56 11.40 8.18 2.90
N VAL A 57 11.93 7.82 1.73
CA VAL A 57 11.80 6.47 1.16
C VAL A 57 13.19 5.92 0.92
N PHE A 58 13.41 4.72 1.45
CA PHE A 58 14.61 3.92 1.24
C PHE A 58 14.26 2.74 0.33
N ARG A 59 14.95 2.64 -0.81
CA ARG A 59 14.90 1.50 -1.71
C ARG A 59 16.09 0.60 -1.46
N LEU A 60 15.82 -0.69 -1.30
CA LEU A 60 16.82 -1.74 -1.29
C LEU A 60 16.56 -2.67 -2.47
N GLY A 61 17.44 -2.67 -3.45
CA GLY A 61 17.36 -3.59 -4.59
C GLY A 61 17.86 -5.00 -4.25
N ARG A 62 17.62 -5.93 -5.17
CA ARG A 62 18.01 -7.35 -5.00
C ARG A 62 19.52 -7.56 -4.84
N ASP A 63 20.31 -6.68 -5.45
CA ASP A 63 21.78 -6.71 -5.38
C ASP A 63 22.32 -5.93 -4.15
N LEU A 64 21.42 -5.59 -3.22
CA LEU A 64 21.69 -4.75 -2.06
C LEU A 64 22.14 -3.33 -2.43
N ASP A 65 21.78 -2.87 -3.63
CA ASP A 65 21.93 -1.48 -4.03
C ASP A 65 20.91 -0.61 -3.28
N GLU A 66 21.42 0.48 -2.72
CA GLU A 66 20.66 1.37 -1.85
C GLU A 66 20.35 2.69 -2.55
N ASN A 67 19.14 3.18 -2.38
CA ASN A 67 18.78 4.52 -2.81
C ASN A 67 17.83 5.16 -1.79
N TYR A 68 18.09 6.41 -1.42
CA TYR A 68 17.25 7.16 -0.50
C TYR A 68 16.83 8.49 -1.11
N TRP A 69 15.56 8.83 -0.95
CA TRP A 69 15.06 10.15 -1.31
C TRP A 69 14.01 10.64 -0.33
N LYS A 70 13.92 11.98 -0.23
CA LYS A 70 12.89 12.67 0.53
C LYS A 70 11.65 12.84 -0.35
N ALA A 71 10.66 11.96 -0.20
CA ALA A 71 9.41 12.02 -0.96
C ALA A 71 8.49 13.15 -0.46
N TYR A 72 8.52 13.43 0.84
CA TYR A 72 7.69 14.44 1.50
C TYR A 72 8.47 15.22 2.56
N GLN A 73 8.11 16.48 2.79
CA GLN A 73 8.78 17.32 3.79
C GLN A 73 8.41 16.94 5.23
N THR A 74 7.12 16.68 5.49
CA THR A 74 6.58 16.47 6.83
C THR A 74 6.47 14.98 7.15
N SER A 75 5.69 14.25 6.35
CA SER A 75 5.36 12.86 6.66
C SER A 75 5.14 11.98 5.44
N LEU A 76 5.37 10.67 5.58
CA LEU A 76 5.00 9.63 4.61
C LEU A 76 4.13 8.60 5.35
N THR A 77 2.95 8.32 4.80
CA THR A 77 1.93 7.48 5.46
C THR A 77 1.69 6.16 4.73
N ALA A 78 1.78 6.13 3.41
CA ALA A 78 1.53 4.91 2.64
C ALA A 78 2.40 4.80 1.39
N LEU A 79 2.70 3.56 1.02
CA LEU A 79 3.39 3.18 -0.21
C LEU A 79 2.67 2.03 -0.89
N HIS A 80 2.65 2.03 -2.22
CA HIS A 80 2.19 0.92 -3.03
C HIS A 80 2.94 0.91 -4.35
N VAL A 81 3.25 -0.28 -4.87
CA VAL A 81 3.84 -0.41 -6.21
C VAL A 81 2.86 -1.14 -7.12
N ALA A 82 2.68 -0.60 -8.31
CA ALA A 82 1.93 -1.23 -9.38
C ALA A 82 2.64 -0.95 -10.70
N ASP A 83 2.86 -2.02 -11.49
CA ASP A 83 3.69 -1.96 -12.70
C ASP A 83 5.09 -1.39 -12.39
N GLU A 84 5.61 -0.44 -13.17
CA GLU A 84 6.89 0.23 -12.92
C GLU A 84 6.78 1.47 -11.99
N PHE A 85 5.61 1.70 -11.39
CA PHE A 85 5.29 2.94 -10.67
C PHE A 85 5.18 2.74 -9.17
N ILE A 86 5.73 3.70 -8.43
CA ILE A 86 5.62 3.79 -6.98
C ILE A 86 4.57 4.86 -6.67
N PHE A 87 3.58 4.51 -5.87
CA PHE A 87 2.55 5.40 -5.37
C PHE A 87 2.84 5.67 -3.91
N SER A 88 2.92 6.93 -3.54
CA SER A 88 3.13 7.34 -2.15
C SER A 88 2.04 8.30 -1.71
N ILE A 89 1.71 8.26 -0.42
CA ILE A 89 0.88 9.27 0.25
C ILE A 89 1.68 9.84 1.41
N GLY A 90 1.65 11.16 1.54
CA GLY A 90 2.33 11.89 2.61
C GLY A 90 1.94 13.36 2.62
N GLU A 91 2.63 14.15 3.42
CA GLU A 91 2.34 15.58 3.62
C GLU A 91 3.62 16.41 3.46
N ASP A 92 3.51 17.50 2.71
CA ASP A 92 4.58 18.50 2.56
C ASP A 92 4.37 19.73 3.47
N GLU A 93 3.19 19.87 4.05
CA GLU A 93 2.74 21.01 4.86
C GLU A 93 2.10 20.46 6.17
N GLU A 94 2.16 21.22 7.27
CA GLU A 94 1.65 20.78 8.59
C GLU A 94 0.11 20.73 8.68
N GLU A 95 -0.61 21.33 7.73
CA GLU A 95 -2.07 21.52 7.78
C GLU A 95 -2.88 20.29 7.28
N ALA A 96 -2.38 19.08 7.53
CA ALA A 96 -3.00 17.80 7.15
C ALA A 96 -3.33 17.68 5.65
N ASN A 97 -2.54 18.29 4.76
CA ASN A 97 -2.81 18.33 3.33
C ASN A 97 -2.18 17.12 2.63
N SER A 98 -2.85 15.96 2.68
CA SER A 98 -2.29 14.74 2.10
C SER A 98 -2.15 14.84 0.58
N MET A 99 -1.01 14.34 0.08
CA MET A 99 -0.57 14.41 -1.30
C MET A 99 -0.30 13.00 -1.84
N LEU A 100 -0.92 12.65 -2.96
CA LEU A 100 -0.55 11.47 -3.73
C LEU A 100 0.57 11.84 -4.71
N LYS A 101 1.73 11.19 -4.61
CA LYS A 101 2.83 11.31 -5.58
C LYS A 101 3.03 9.98 -6.29
N VAL A 102 3.24 10.04 -7.61
CA VAL A 102 3.48 8.87 -8.45
C VAL A 102 4.85 8.99 -9.07
N TRP A 103 5.70 8.02 -8.80
CA TRP A 103 7.10 7.99 -9.20
C TRP A 103 7.36 6.85 -10.17
N LYS A 104 8.31 7.02 -11.08
CA LYS A 104 8.79 5.94 -11.96
C LYS A 104 9.98 5.22 -11.29
N GLY A 105 9.76 4.00 -10.81
CA GLY A 105 10.72 3.28 -9.94
C GLY A 105 12.03 2.87 -10.61
N GLY A 106 12.07 2.77 -11.95
CA GLY A 106 13.27 2.41 -12.71
C GLY A 106 14.03 3.61 -13.33
N SER A 107 13.58 4.84 -13.08
CA SER A 107 14.16 6.04 -13.70
C SER A 107 14.57 7.02 -12.62
N PHE A 108 15.87 7.23 -12.45
CA PHE A 108 16.43 8.10 -11.41
C PHE A 108 17.14 9.31 -12.00
N GLU A 109 16.82 10.48 -11.48
CA GLU A 109 17.53 11.73 -11.75
C GLU A 109 18.18 12.21 -10.46
N LYS A 110 19.53 12.31 -10.46
CA LYS A 110 20.32 12.69 -9.27
C LYS A 110 19.99 11.85 -8.02
N GLY A 111 19.73 10.56 -8.22
CA GLY A 111 19.42 9.62 -7.15
C GLY A 111 17.98 9.69 -6.64
N VAL A 112 17.08 10.41 -7.31
CA VAL A 112 15.64 10.46 -6.95
C VAL A 112 14.83 9.88 -8.10
N PRO A 113 13.84 8.99 -7.84
CA PRO A 113 12.91 8.54 -8.86
C PRO A 113 12.20 9.70 -9.58
N VAL A 114 11.98 9.58 -10.89
CA VAL A 114 11.27 10.61 -11.66
C VAL A 114 9.83 10.73 -11.16
N LEU A 115 9.44 11.92 -10.72
CA LEU A 115 8.07 12.23 -10.33
C LEU A 115 7.19 12.41 -11.58
N CYS A 116 6.23 11.51 -11.78
CA CYS A 116 5.34 11.53 -12.93
C CYS A 116 4.07 12.35 -12.71
N ARG A 117 3.53 12.34 -11.48
CA ARG A 117 2.24 12.95 -11.16
C ARG A 117 2.15 13.28 -9.68
N GLU A 118 1.46 14.37 -9.38
CA GLU A 118 1.19 14.82 -8.02
C GLU A 118 -0.26 15.31 -7.92
N ILE A 119 -0.99 14.87 -6.87
CA ILE A 119 -2.41 15.18 -6.66
C ILE A 119 -2.65 15.52 -5.20
N ARG A 120 -3.31 16.67 -4.96
CA ARG A 120 -3.84 17.06 -3.64
C ARG A 120 -5.08 16.22 -3.31
N ILE A 121 -5.04 15.44 -2.24
CA ILE A 121 -6.17 14.57 -1.88
C ILE A 121 -7.40 15.39 -1.44
N ASN A 122 -7.19 16.57 -0.86
CA ASN A 122 -8.28 17.50 -0.55
C ASN A 122 -9.06 17.99 -1.77
N SER A 123 -8.45 17.98 -2.97
CA SER A 123 -9.16 18.35 -4.20
C SER A 123 -10.15 17.27 -4.67
N ILE A 124 -10.02 16.05 -4.16
CA ILE A 124 -10.85 14.89 -4.53
C ILE A 124 -11.78 14.42 -3.42
N HIS A 125 -11.58 14.88 -2.17
CA HIS A 125 -12.42 14.54 -1.03
C HIS A 125 -13.55 15.60 -0.84
N PRO A 126 -14.85 15.25 -1.05
CA PRO A 126 -15.92 16.24 -1.19
C PRO A 126 -16.41 16.91 0.10
N VAL A 127 -15.77 16.70 1.27
CA VAL A 127 -16.25 17.27 2.55
C VAL A 127 -15.50 18.56 2.88
N SER A 128 -16.24 19.67 2.89
CA SER A 128 -15.78 20.97 3.36
C SER A 128 -15.66 20.99 4.89
N HIS A 129 -14.59 21.62 5.38
CA HIS A 129 -14.31 22.11 6.75
C HIS A 129 -13.20 21.42 7.55
N SER A 130 -12.81 20.18 7.24
CA SER A 130 -11.59 19.58 7.84
C SER A 130 -10.93 18.60 6.88
N SER A 131 -9.64 18.81 6.61
CA SER A 131 -8.83 17.84 5.86
C SER A 131 -8.72 16.55 6.65
N VAL A 132 -9.22 15.44 6.10
CA VAL A 132 -9.05 14.12 6.71
C VAL A 132 -7.77 13.51 6.13
N PRO A 133 -6.76 13.17 6.97
CA PRO A 133 -5.53 12.56 6.48
C PRO A 133 -5.77 11.23 5.75
N ALA A 134 -5.10 11.07 4.62
CA ALA A 134 -5.03 9.79 3.91
C ALA A 134 -3.94 8.90 4.52
N CYS A 135 -4.27 7.63 4.75
CA CYS A 135 -3.42 6.68 5.48
C CYS A 135 -3.22 5.34 4.76
N ALA A 136 -3.89 5.11 3.62
CA ALA A 136 -3.72 3.89 2.84
C ALA A 136 -3.86 4.18 1.35
N VAL A 137 -3.13 3.42 0.52
CA VAL A 137 -3.26 3.46 -0.94
C VAL A 137 -3.10 2.05 -1.52
N ALA A 138 -3.91 1.74 -2.53
CA ALA A 138 -3.75 0.54 -3.32
C ALA A 138 -4.10 0.81 -4.77
N VAL A 139 -3.33 0.23 -5.68
CA VAL A 139 -3.46 0.44 -7.13
C VAL A 139 -3.58 -0.91 -7.80
N HIS A 140 -4.51 -1.05 -8.74
CA HIS A 140 -4.60 -2.27 -9.53
C HIS A 140 -3.34 -2.44 -10.39
N SER A 141 -2.86 -3.67 -10.56
CA SER A 141 -1.59 -3.95 -11.27
C SER A 141 -1.58 -3.46 -12.73
N SER A 142 -2.74 -3.37 -13.38
CA SER A 142 -2.89 -2.80 -14.73
C SER A 142 -3.06 -1.27 -14.77
N LEU A 143 -2.94 -0.60 -13.61
CA LEU A 143 -3.15 0.85 -13.45
C LEU A 143 -4.58 1.31 -13.82
N SER A 144 -5.55 0.40 -13.83
CA SER A 144 -6.95 0.66 -14.19
C SER A 144 -7.79 1.20 -13.04
N ALA A 145 -7.29 1.15 -11.81
CA ALA A 145 -7.99 1.65 -10.63
C ALA A 145 -7.01 1.98 -9.51
N ILE A 146 -7.41 2.90 -8.64
CA ILE A 146 -6.69 3.28 -7.42
C ILE A 146 -7.70 3.58 -6.33
N ALA A 147 -7.42 3.10 -5.13
CA ALA A 147 -8.20 3.36 -3.93
C ALA A 147 -7.33 4.05 -2.88
N ILE A 148 -7.91 5.03 -2.19
CA ILE A 148 -7.28 5.77 -1.09
C ILE A 148 -8.15 5.62 0.15
N GLY A 149 -7.53 5.22 1.25
CA GLY A 149 -8.15 5.08 2.56
C GLY A 149 -7.75 6.20 3.51
N PHE A 150 -8.66 6.54 4.41
CA PHE A 150 -8.55 7.69 5.30
C PHE A 150 -8.64 7.26 6.77
N VAL A 151 -8.15 8.12 7.67
CA VAL A 151 -8.11 7.84 9.11
C VAL A 151 -9.49 7.73 9.77
N ASP A 152 -10.54 8.28 9.14
CA ASP A 152 -11.93 8.19 9.58
C ASP A 152 -12.66 6.94 9.07
N GLY A 153 -11.97 6.09 8.32
CA GLY A 153 -12.52 4.88 7.71
C GLY A 153 -13.10 5.08 6.31
N THR A 154 -13.12 6.32 5.78
CA THR A 154 -13.57 6.61 4.42
C THR A 154 -12.65 5.92 3.40
N VAL A 155 -13.23 5.45 2.28
CA VAL A 155 -12.46 4.99 1.12
C VAL A 155 -13.00 5.64 -0.16
N LEU A 156 -12.09 6.27 -0.89
CA LEU A 156 -12.33 6.77 -2.23
C LEU A 156 -11.71 5.83 -3.26
N LEU A 157 -12.42 5.59 -4.35
CA LEU A 157 -12.01 4.78 -5.49
C LEU A 157 -12.08 5.62 -6.75
N TYR A 158 -11.05 5.53 -7.58
CA TYR A 158 -11.07 6.01 -8.94
C TYR A 158 -10.86 4.84 -9.91
N GLN A 159 -11.70 4.75 -10.94
CA GLN A 159 -11.60 3.78 -12.03
C GLN A 159 -11.26 4.51 -13.33
N GLY A 160 -10.19 4.07 -13.97
CA GLY A 160 -9.60 4.66 -15.16
C GLY A 160 -8.08 4.55 -15.13
N HIS A 161 -7.42 4.82 -16.27
CA HIS A 161 -5.98 4.68 -16.36
C HIS A 161 -5.26 5.77 -15.53
N VAL A 162 -4.71 5.38 -14.38
CA VAL A 162 -4.20 6.27 -13.33
C VAL A 162 -3.14 7.27 -13.83
N LEU A 163 -2.33 6.90 -14.82
CA LEU A 163 -1.32 7.81 -15.39
C LEU A 163 -1.76 8.67 -16.57
N LYS A 164 -2.83 8.30 -17.27
CA LYS A 164 -3.20 8.88 -18.57
C LYS A 164 -4.49 9.68 -18.52
N ASP A 165 -5.43 9.29 -17.66
CA ASP A 165 -6.70 9.99 -17.56
C ASP A 165 -6.52 11.29 -16.75
N LYS A 166 -7.03 12.38 -17.33
CA LYS A 166 -7.07 13.71 -16.72
C LYS A 166 -8.17 13.80 -15.66
N ALA A 167 -9.21 12.98 -15.77
CA ALA A 167 -10.34 12.96 -14.83
C ALA A 167 -9.99 12.30 -13.48
N MET A 168 -8.76 11.83 -13.29
CA MET A 168 -8.25 11.36 -12.01
C MET A 168 -8.30 12.45 -10.92
N THR A 169 -8.48 13.73 -11.24
CA THR A 169 -8.63 14.79 -10.22
C THR A 169 -10.08 15.13 -9.90
N SER A 170 -11.08 14.47 -10.51
CA SER A 170 -12.48 14.87 -10.36
C SER A 170 -13.51 13.74 -10.30
N ARG A 171 -13.20 12.52 -10.76
CA ARG A 171 -14.17 11.40 -10.83
C ARG A 171 -13.91 10.31 -9.78
N TRP A 172 -13.74 10.70 -8.52
CA TRP A 172 -13.62 9.75 -7.42
C TRP A 172 -14.99 9.36 -6.88
N GLN A 173 -15.22 8.07 -6.73
CA GLN A 173 -16.38 7.50 -6.07
C GLN A 173 -16.02 7.20 -4.60
N ARG A 174 -16.87 7.64 -3.67
CA ARG A 174 -16.80 7.14 -2.30
C ARG A 174 -17.46 5.77 -2.23
N ILE A 175 -16.68 4.74 -1.92
CA ILE A 175 -17.19 3.36 -1.80
C ILE A 175 -17.47 2.98 -0.35
N ARG A 176 -16.92 3.75 0.60
CA ARG A 176 -17.13 3.56 2.03
C ARG A 176 -17.26 4.91 2.73
N GLU A 177 -18.31 5.05 3.52
CA GLU A 177 -18.55 6.21 4.39
C GLU A 177 -17.71 6.14 5.67
N PRO A 178 -17.43 7.29 6.31
CA PRO A 178 -16.72 7.32 7.57
C PRO A 178 -17.46 6.55 8.65
N SER A 179 -16.72 5.81 9.48
CA SER A 179 -17.26 5.04 10.59
C SER A 179 -16.31 5.16 11.79
N PRO A 180 -16.66 6.01 12.78
CA PRO A 180 -15.84 6.16 13.99
C PRO A 180 -15.65 4.86 14.77
N LEU A 181 -16.56 3.89 14.61
CA LEU A 181 -16.51 2.60 15.29
C LEU A 181 -15.48 1.66 14.65
N ASP A 182 -15.30 1.74 13.33
CA ASP A 182 -14.44 0.82 12.59
C ASP A 182 -12.97 1.26 12.59
N GLY A 183 -12.72 2.55 12.86
CA GLY A 183 -11.39 3.15 12.92
C GLY A 183 -10.75 3.36 11.55
N ALA A 184 -9.46 3.75 11.57
CA ALA A 184 -8.69 4.06 10.37
C ALA A 184 -8.58 2.87 9.41
N VAL A 185 -8.51 3.17 8.12
CA VAL A 185 -8.17 2.19 7.09
C VAL A 185 -6.71 1.78 7.26
N THR A 186 -6.47 0.48 7.44
CA THR A 186 -5.13 -0.11 7.65
C THR A 186 -4.67 -0.94 6.46
N GLY A 187 -5.55 -1.23 5.49
CA GLY A 187 -5.19 -1.96 4.28
C GLY A 187 -6.29 -1.91 3.22
N ILE A 188 -5.88 -1.93 1.96
CA ILE A 188 -6.78 -2.02 0.80
C ILE A 188 -6.18 -3.01 -0.20
N ALA A 189 -7.02 -3.86 -0.80
CA ALA A 189 -6.61 -4.73 -1.90
C ALA A 189 -7.63 -4.64 -3.06
N LEU A 190 -7.11 -4.60 -4.28
CA LEU A 190 -7.92 -4.55 -5.51
C LEU A 190 -7.77 -5.86 -6.27
N ALA A 191 -8.89 -6.41 -6.70
CA ALA A 191 -8.96 -7.66 -7.46
C ALA A 191 -9.94 -7.52 -8.62
N GLN A 192 -9.49 -7.83 -9.84
CA GLN A 192 -10.39 -7.94 -10.98
C GLN A 192 -11.10 -9.30 -10.95
N LEU A 193 -12.42 -9.29 -10.95
CA LEU A 193 -13.26 -10.47 -11.14
C LEU A 193 -13.61 -10.67 -12.63
N PRO A 194 -14.10 -11.87 -13.00
CA PRO A 194 -14.73 -12.10 -14.30
C PRO A 194 -15.84 -11.08 -14.61
N GLY A 195 -16.03 -10.76 -15.89
CA GLY A 195 -17.04 -9.79 -16.32
C GLY A 195 -16.68 -8.33 -16.01
N GLU A 196 -15.39 -8.01 -15.91
CA GLU A 196 -14.87 -6.65 -15.67
C GLU A 196 -15.33 -6.01 -14.35
N LYS A 197 -15.87 -6.79 -13.41
CA LYS A 197 -16.19 -6.34 -12.05
C LYS A 197 -14.92 -6.16 -11.23
N LEU A 198 -14.80 -5.06 -10.50
CA LEU A 198 -13.67 -4.80 -9.60
C LEU A 198 -14.13 -5.08 -8.17
N VAL A 199 -13.36 -5.86 -7.41
CA VAL A 199 -13.57 -6.01 -5.97
C VAL A 199 -12.51 -5.24 -5.21
N VAL A 200 -12.97 -4.46 -4.24
CA VAL A 200 -12.12 -3.73 -3.31
C VAL A 200 -12.32 -4.30 -1.91
N PHE A 201 -11.27 -4.90 -1.36
CA PHE A 201 -11.23 -5.28 0.05
C PHE A 201 -10.71 -4.11 0.86
N VAL A 202 -11.46 -3.69 1.87
CA VAL A 202 -11.11 -2.62 2.79
C VAL A 202 -10.95 -3.22 4.17
N ILE A 203 -9.79 -2.98 4.76
CA ILE A 203 -9.43 -3.42 6.10
C ILE A 203 -9.31 -2.17 6.95
N THR A 204 -10.08 -2.12 8.03
CA THR A 204 -9.93 -1.11 9.07
C THR A 204 -9.31 -1.71 10.32
N SER A 205 -9.13 -0.88 11.34
CA SER A 205 -8.67 -1.32 12.66
C SER A 205 -9.58 -2.37 13.33
N LYS A 206 -10.82 -2.58 12.84
CA LYS A 206 -11.83 -3.43 13.49
C LYS A 206 -12.52 -4.43 12.56
N VAL A 207 -12.67 -4.10 11.28
CA VAL A 207 -13.48 -4.90 10.35
C VAL A 207 -12.80 -5.05 9.00
N VAL A 208 -13.21 -6.08 8.27
CA VAL A 208 -12.87 -6.29 6.86
C VAL A 208 -14.17 -6.28 6.07
N ASN A 209 -14.24 -5.42 5.06
CA ASN A 209 -15.37 -5.33 4.14
C ASN A 209 -14.89 -5.54 2.69
N SER A 210 -15.77 -6.06 1.84
CA SER A 210 -15.55 -6.17 0.41
C SER A 210 -16.62 -5.40 -0.35
N TYR A 211 -16.22 -4.65 -1.36
CA TYR A 211 -17.10 -3.87 -2.23
C TYR A 211 -16.95 -4.38 -3.66
N VAL A 212 -18.05 -4.82 -4.28
CA VAL A 212 -18.09 -5.18 -5.70
C VAL A 212 -18.51 -3.93 -6.47
N ILE A 213 -17.68 -3.52 -7.42
CA ILE A 213 -17.88 -2.33 -8.23
C ILE A 213 -18.19 -2.77 -9.66
N GLU A 214 -19.38 -2.43 -10.11
CA GLU A 214 -19.89 -2.79 -11.43
C GLU A 214 -19.96 -1.56 -12.32
N ASN A 215 -19.45 -1.68 -13.56
CA ASN A 215 -19.70 -0.71 -14.61
C ASN A 215 -21.16 -0.87 -15.09
N SER A 216 -22.13 -0.42 -14.30
CA SER A 216 -23.57 -0.33 -14.61
C SER A 216 -24.12 -1.35 -15.62
N SER A 217 -24.40 -2.58 -15.16
CA SER A 217 -25.72 -3.20 -15.35
C SER A 217 -25.87 -4.29 -14.29
N SER A 218 -26.85 -4.07 -13.44
CA SER A 218 -27.30 -4.87 -12.31
C SER A 218 -27.15 -6.38 -12.52
N ASP A 219 -26.38 -7.03 -11.67
CA ASP A 219 -26.74 -8.35 -11.11
C ASP A 219 -25.92 -8.61 -9.84
N GLU A 220 -26.60 -8.54 -8.68
CA GLU A 220 -26.05 -8.97 -7.39
C GLU A 220 -25.60 -10.43 -7.51
N THR A 221 -24.29 -10.63 -7.52
CA THR A 221 -23.69 -11.96 -7.47
C THR A 221 -22.77 -12.03 -6.26
N GLU A 222 -23.06 -12.93 -5.33
CA GLU A 222 -22.18 -13.20 -4.19
C GLU A 222 -20.93 -13.94 -4.68
N PHE A 223 -19.75 -13.39 -4.39
CA PHE A 223 -18.48 -14.06 -4.60
C PHE A 223 -17.80 -14.30 -3.26
N MET A 224 -17.29 -15.52 -3.05
CA MET A 224 -16.46 -15.85 -1.89
C MET A 224 -15.00 -15.61 -2.25
N SER A 225 -14.32 -14.77 -1.48
CA SER A 225 -12.88 -14.54 -1.60
C SER A 225 -12.19 -14.91 -0.29
N MET A 226 -11.07 -15.63 -0.39
CA MET A 226 -10.31 -16.08 0.77
C MET A 226 -9.27 -15.02 1.14
N VAL A 227 -9.52 -14.31 2.23
CA VAL A 227 -8.55 -13.41 2.85
C VAL A 227 -7.85 -14.18 3.95
N THR A 228 -6.55 -14.45 3.78
CA THR A 228 -5.75 -15.05 4.86
C THR A 228 -5.19 -13.95 5.74
N VAL A 229 -5.63 -13.94 7.00
CA VAL A 229 -5.22 -12.98 8.02
C VAL A 229 -4.24 -13.65 8.98
N TYR A 230 -2.98 -13.21 9.00
CA TYR A 230 -2.02 -13.68 9.98
C TYR A 230 -2.06 -12.79 11.22
N ASN A 231 -2.57 -13.31 12.34
CA ASN A 231 -2.41 -12.66 13.64
C ASN A 231 -1.22 -13.29 14.36
N VAL A 232 -0.08 -12.62 14.30
CA VAL A 232 1.11 -12.98 15.08
C VAL A 232 1.25 -11.96 16.21
N LYS A 233 1.21 -12.42 17.47
CA LYS A 233 1.38 -11.53 18.65
C LYS A 233 2.64 -10.68 18.50
N GLY A 234 2.46 -9.36 18.37
CA GLY A 234 3.57 -8.40 18.27
C GLY A 234 4.10 -8.16 16.85
N GLN A 235 3.40 -8.59 15.79
CA GLN A 235 3.74 -8.27 14.40
C GLN A 235 2.52 -7.72 13.65
N TYR A 236 2.79 -6.95 12.58
CA TYR A 236 1.78 -6.42 11.67
C TYR A 236 0.95 -7.53 11.04
N VAL A 237 -0.33 -7.25 10.83
CA VAL A 237 -1.23 -8.15 10.12
C VAL A 237 -0.87 -8.14 8.64
N GLY A 238 -0.24 -9.22 8.17
CA GLY A 238 -0.03 -9.46 6.74
C GLY A 238 -1.29 -10.06 6.13
N PHE A 239 -1.69 -9.56 4.96
CA PHE A 239 -2.76 -10.14 4.16
C PHE A 239 -2.19 -10.61 2.83
N SER A 240 -2.58 -11.82 2.43
CA SER A 240 -2.45 -12.29 1.06
C SER A 240 -3.86 -12.62 0.59
N CYS A 241 -4.31 -11.94 -0.46
CA CYS A 241 -5.49 -12.37 -1.21
C CYS A 241 -5.01 -13.26 -2.35
N SER A 242 -5.41 -14.53 -2.31
CA SER A 242 -5.36 -15.37 -3.50
C SER A 242 -6.79 -15.46 -4.01
N ILE A 243 -7.01 -15.04 -5.24
CA ILE A 243 -8.19 -15.47 -5.99
C ILE A 243 -7.82 -16.89 -6.41
N PRO A 244 -8.52 -17.95 -5.95
CA PRO A 244 -8.29 -19.26 -6.53
C PRO A 244 -8.55 -19.09 -8.02
N SER A 245 -7.52 -19.33 -8.83
CA SER A 245 -7.73 -19.59 -10.24
C SER A 245 -8.84 -20.62 -10.30
N LEU A 246 -9.92 -20.30 -11.01
CA LEU A 246 -10.88 -21.29 -11.44
C LEU A 246 -10.09 -22.30 -12.28
N CYS A 247 -9.52 -23.31 -11.62
CA CYS A 247 -8.96 -24.47 -12.25
C CYS A 247 -10.10 -25.16 -12.99
N ARG A 248 -10.21 -24.85 -14.27
CA ARG A 248 -10.69 -25.75 -15.31
C ARG A 248 -9.78 -25.60 -16.51
#